data_AF-A0A355A6K2-F1
#
_entry.id   AF-A0A355A6K2-F1
#
_cell.length_a   1.000
_cell.length_b   1.000
_cell.length_c   1.000
_cell.angle_alpha   90.00
_cell.angle_beta   90.00
_cell.angle_gamma   90.00
#
_symmetry.space_group_name_H-M   'P 1'
#
loop_
_entity.id
_entity.type
_entity.pdbx_description
1 polymer ?
#
loop_
_entity_poly.entity_id
_entity_poly.type
_entity_poly.pdbx_seq_one_letter_code
_entity_poly.pdbx_strand_id
1 'polypeptide(L)'
;MQKLFSILYPYDNWFNNSGDNKNLEAKEALYSFYEEFRKQKPDKKYKKSKGSGHHISYLNFLLEIKRAFWEQKYMRVCNELISLMRYEPYLQGRVYYNIINTLEDGLGVKGEKQ
;
A
#
# COMPACT_ATOMS: atom_id res chain seq x y z
N MET A 1 1.81 -12.96 -5.76
CA MET A 1 2.27 -11.64 -6.21
C MET A 1 1.25 -11.00 -7.15
N GLN A 2 0.90 -11.62 -8.29
CA GLN A 2 -0.11 -11.10 -9.23
C GLN A 2 -1.47 -10.76 -8.60
N LYS A 3 -1.96 -11.57 -7.65
CA LYS A 3 -3.24 -11.35 -6.96
C LYS A 3 -3.35 -10.02 -6.20
N LEU A 4 -2.28 -9.58 -5.53
CA LEU A 4 -2.30 -8.30 -4.80
C LEU A 4 -2.37 -7.12 -5.77
N PHE A 5 -1.52 -7.17 -6.80
CA PHE A 5 -1.46 -6.14 -7.81
C PHE A 5 -2.79 -6.03 -8.58
N SER A 6 -3.44 -7.14 -8.90
CA SER A 6 -4.72 -7.13 -9.61
C SER A 6 -5.86 -6.49 -8.83
N ILE A 7 -5.78 -6.42 -7.49
CA ILE A 7 -6.77 -5.71 -6.67
C ILE A 7 -6.63 -4.19 -6.86
N LEU A 8 -5.39 -3.70 -6.97
CA LEU A 8 -5.09 -2.26 -6.99
C LEU A 8 -5.05 -1.67 -8.40
N TYR A 9 -4.58 -2.42 -9.40
CA TYR A 9 -4.38 -1.93 -10.77
C TYR A 9 -5.60 -1.26 -11.42
N PRO A 10 -6.85 -1.72 -11.22
CA PRO A 10 -8.01 -1.03 -11.80
C PRO A 10 -8.19 0.42 -11.32
N TYR A 11 -7.54 0.78 -10.22
CA TYR A 11 -7.70 2.05 -9.52
C TYR A 11 -6.39 2.85 -9.40
N ASP A 12 -5.35 2.51 -10.18
CA ASP A 12 -4.02 3.12 -10.10
C ASP A 12 -3.93 4.51 -10.76
N ASN A 13 -4.66 5.49 -10.20
CA ASN A 13 -4.67 6.85 -10.73
C ASN A 13 -3.92 7.84 -9.82
N TRP A 14 -2.74 8.26 -10.26
CA TRP A 14 -1.94 9.30 -9.58
C TRP A 14 -2.71 10.59 -9.31
N PHE A 15 -3.51 11.06 -10.28
CA PHE A 15 -4.23 12.32 -10.21
C PHE A 15 -5.56 12.23 -9.45
N ASN A 16 -6.05 11.02 -9.17
CA ASN A 16 -7.32 10.78 -8.49
C ASN A 16 -8.50 11.54 -9.14
N ASN A 17 -8.53 11.60 -10.48
CA ASN A 17 -9.43 12.45 -11.26
C ASN A 17 -10.52 11.67 -12.02
N SER A 18 -10.81 10.44 -11.60
CA SER A 18 -11.82 9.58 -12.24
C SER A 18 -13.21 9.62 -11.59
N GLY A 19 -13.43 10.59 -10.69
CA GLY A 19 -14.72 10.82 -10.01
C GLY A 19 -14.85 10.12 -8.66
N ASP A 20 -15.80 10.60 -7.85
CA ASP A 20 -15.97 10.18 -6.46
C ASP A 20 -16.38 8.71 -6.32
N ASN A 21 -17.24 8.20 -7.21
CA ASN A 21 -17.63 6.79 -7.21
C ASN A 21 -16.42 5.86 -7.35
N LYS A 22 -15.54 6.15 -8.31
CA LYS A 22 -14.29 5.39 -8.48
C LYS A 22 -13.33 5.54 -7.31
N ASN A 23 -13.33 6.70 -6.65
CA ASN A 23 -12.53 6.90 -5.45
C ASN A 23 -13.03 6.04 -4.27
N LEU A 24 -14.36 5.88 -4.14
CA LEU A 24 -14.95 4.99 -3.14
C LEU A 24 -14.68 3.51 -3.47
N GLU A 25 -14.84 3.10 -4.73
CA GLU A 25 -14.46 1.75 -5.18
C GLU A 25 -12.97 1.45 -4.90
N ALA A 26 -12.09 2.43 -5.11
CA ALA A 26 -10.68 2.32 -4.76
C ALA A 26 -10.48 2.11 -3.25
N LYS A 27 -11.27 2.76 -2.40
CA LYS A 27 -11.24 2.53 -0.95
C LYS A 27 -11.61 1.08 -0.60
N GLU A 28 -12.65 0.53 -1.22
CA GLU A 28 -13.05 -0.87 -1.03
C GLU A 28 -11.95 -1.85 -1.52
N ALA A 29 -11.30 -1.52 -2.63
CA ALA A 29 -10.15 -2.27 -3.12
C ALA A 29 -8.97 -2.23 -2.13
N LEU A 30 -8.72 -1.10 -1.46
CA LEU A 30 -7.69 -1.00 -0.41
C LEU A 30 -7.99 -1.89 0.79
N TYR A 31 -9.26 -2.00 1.21
CA TYR A 31 -9.67 -2.96 2.24
C TYR A 31 -9.42 -4.40 1.81
N SER A 32 -9.82 -4.75 0.59
CA SER A 32 -9.61 -6.09 0.02
C SER A 32 -8.12 -6.42 -0.11
N PHE A 33 -7.32 -5.43 -0.51
CA PHE A 33 -5.86 -5.54 -0.57
C PHE A 33 -5.28 -5.77 0.82
N TYR A 34 -5.67 -4.97 1.82
CA TYR A 34 -5.19 -5.09 3.19
C TYR A 34 -5.46 -6.49 3.75
N GLU A 35 -6.69 -7.00 3.60
CA GLU A 35 -7.07 -8.33 4.04
C GLU A 35 -6.30 -9.45 3.34
N GLU A 36 -5.98 -9.29 2.06
CA GLU A 36 -5.17 -10.27 1.34
C GLU A 36 -3.67 -10.12 1.63
N PHE A 37 -3.21 -8.91 1.95
CA PHE A 37 -1.82 -8.62 2.28
C PHE A 37 -1.44 -9.17 3.66
N ARG A 38 -2.30 -8.99 4.67
CA ARG A 38 -2.08 -9.49 6.04
C ARG A 38 -1.99 -11.03 6.14
N LYS A 39 -2.57 -11.76 5.18
CA LYS A 39 -2.46 -13.22 5.09
C LYS A 39 -1.05 -13.66 4.69
N GLN A 40 -0.25 -12.78 4.11
CA GLN A 40 1.14 -13.06 3.76
C GLN A 40 1.98 -12.98 5.03
N LYS A 41 3.01 -13.84 5.11
CA LYS A 41 3.98 -13.77 6.21
C LYS A 41 5.16 -12.91 5.76
N PRO A 42 5.72 -12.06 6.63
CA PRO A 42 6.94 -11.35 6.30
C PRO A 42 8.07 -12.35 6.00
N ASP A 43 8.89 -12.02 5.02
CA ASP A 43 10.06 -12.79 4.65
C ASP A 43 11.05 -12.81 5.82
N LYS A 44 11.46 -14.01 6.24
CA LYS A 44 12.47 -14.18 7.30
C LYS A 44 13.87 -13.75 6.88
N LYS A 45 14.12 -13.67 5.56
CA LYS A 45 15.43 -13.36 4.98
C LYS A 45 15.45 -11.92 4.49
N TYR A 46 16.51 -11.21 4.86
CA TYR A 46 16.77 -9.86 4.39
C TYR A 46 17.06 -9.85 2.88
N LYS A 47 16.40 -8.98 2.12
CA LYS A 47 16.63 -8.80 0.68
C LYS A 47 17.09 -7.37 0.42
N LYS A 48 18.19 -7.17 -0.30
CA LYS A 48 18.59 -5.82 -0.73
C LYS A 48 17.52 -5.25 -1.67
N SER A 49 17.19 -3.95 -1.54
CA SER A 49 16.24 -3.29 -2.45
C SER A 49 16.79 -3.30 -3.89
N LYS A 50 15.90 -3.41 -4.89
CA LYS A 50 16.31 -3.46 -6.30
C LYS A 50 16.66 -2.09 -6.88
N GLY A 51 16.26 -0.99 -6.22
CA GLY A 51 16.26 0.34 -6.83
C GLY A 51 17.27 1.36 -6.28
N SER A 52 17.79 1.19 -5.06
CA SER A 52 18.50 2.33 -4.41
C SER A 52 19.71 1.98 -3.55
N GLY A 53 19.92 0.71 -3.16
CA GLY A 53 20.96 0.37 -2.18
C GLY A 53 20.73 0.96 -0.77
N HIS A 54 19.74 1.85 -0.60
CA HIS A 54 19.40 2.54 0.64
C HIS A 54 18.18 1.87 1.27
N HIS A 55 18.36 1.38 2.49
CA HIS A 55 17.38 0.57 3.21
C HIS A 55 16.08 1.29 3.64
N ILE A 56 15.90 2.55 3.23
CA ILE A 56 14.85 3.47 3.68
C ILE A 56 14.11 4.16 2.52
N SER A 57 14.43 3.86 1.25
CA SER A 57 13.71 4.46 0.11
C SER A 57 12.20 4.20 0.13
N TYR A 58 11.77 3.09 0.73
CA TYR A 58 10.36 2.78 0.96
C TYR A 58 9.61 3.83 1.79
N LEU A 59 10.30 4.61 2.62
CA LEU A 59 9.68 5.67 3.44
C LEU A 59 9.10 6.79 2.60
N ASN A 60 9.69 7.10 1.44
CA ASN A 60 9.16 8.12 0.53
C ASN A 60 7.78 7.72 0.02
N PHE A 61 7.61 6.45 -0.38
CA PHE A 61 6.30 5.93 -0.78
C PHE A 61 5.30 5.96 0.38
N LEU A 62 5.73 5.57 1.60
CA LEU A 62 4.83 5.61 2.77
C LEU A 62 4.38 7.03 3.12
N LEU A 63 5.25 8.03 2.94
CA LEU A 63 4.90 9.44 3.15
C LEU A 63 3.80 9.88 2.17
N GLU A 64 3.96 9.56 0.89
CA GLU A 64 2.96 9.89 -0.13
C GLU A 64 1.65 9.13 0.08
N ILE A 65 1.70 7.86 0.50
CA ILE A 65 0.51 7.09 0.88
C ILE A 65 -0.23 7.77 2.02
N LYS A 66 0.47 8.15 3.10
CA LYS A 66 -0.15 8.83 4.25
C LYS A 66 -0.78 10.16 3.86
N ARG A 67 -0.09 10.94 3.03
CA ARG A 67 -0.61 12.20 2.49
C ARG A 67 -1.87 11.96 1.65
N ALA A 68 -1.86 10.96 0.78
CA ALA A 68 -3.01 10.63 -0.06
C ALA A 68 -4.22 10.15 0.77
N PHE A 69 -3.99 9.37 1.84
CA PHE A 69 -5.05 9.03 2.81
C PHE A 69 -5.63 10.27 3.49
N TRP A 70 -4.78 11.20 3.94
CA TRP A 70 -5.22 12.46 4.57
C TRP A 70 -6.05 13.32 3.62
N GLU A 71 -5.66 13.37 2.34
CA GLU A 71 -6.39 14.04 1.26
C GLU A 71 -7.60 13.24 0.73
N GLN A 72 -7.88 12.05 1.30
CA GLN A 72 -8.94 11.10 0.85
C GLN A 72 -8.84 10.70 -0.64
N LYS A 73 -7.63 10.66 -1.19
CA LYS A 73 -7.33 10.26 -2.57
C LYS A 73 -6.97 8.79 -2.65
N TYR A 74 -7.97 7.93 -2.57
CA TYR A 74 -7.77 6.47 -2.47
C TYR A 74 -7.20 5.85 -3.76
N MET A 75 -7.52 6.39 -4.94
CA MET A 75 -6.88 5.93 -6.19
C MET A 75 -5.38 6.23 -6.19
N ARG A 76 -4.99 7.37 -5.64
CA ARG A 76 -3.57 7.73 -5.48
C ARG A 76 -2.89 6.77 -4.51
N VAL A 77 -3.54 6.39 -3.41
CA VAL A 77 -3.02 5.36 -2.49
C VAL A 77 -2.78 4.04 -3.23
N CYS A 78 -3.71 3.58 -4.08
CA CYS A 78 -3.53 2.38 -4.90
C CYS A 78 -2.27 2.46 -5.77
N ASN A 79 -2.09 3.59 -6.47
CA ASN A 79 -0.91 3.81 -7.32
C ASN A 79 0.41 3.78 -6.53
N GLU A 80 0.46 4.46 -5.38
CA GLU A 80 1.68 4.53 -4.55
C GLU A 80 2.03 3.17 -3.95
N LEU A 81 1.03 2.36 -3.55
CA LEU A 81 1.24 0.99 -3.09
C LEU A 81 1.78 0.09 -4.20
N ILE A 82 1.24 0.17 -5.42
CA ILE A 82 1.76 -0.54 -6.59
C ILE A 82 3.22 -0.16 -6.83
N SER A 83 3.54 1.13 -6.76
CA SER A 83 4.90 1.65 -6.93
C SER A 83 5.85 1.11 -5.86
N LEU A 84 5.45 1.19 -4.58
CA LEU A 84 6.19 0.64 -3.45
C LEU A 84 6.48 -0.85 -3.68
N MET A 85 5.45 -1.65 -3.97
CA MET A 85 5.60 -3.10 -4.15
C MET A 85 6.44 -3.48 -5.36
N ARG A 86 6.50 -2.63 -6.39
CA ARG A 86 7.32 -2.85 -7.59
C ARG A 86 8.81 -2.63 -7.32
N TYR A 87 9.15 -1.61 -6.53
CA TYR A 87 10.54 -1.17 -6.35
C TYR A 87 11.17 -1.63 -5.04
N GLU A 88 10.38 -1.94 -4.02
CA GLU A 88 10.84 -2.27 -2.67
C GLU A 88 10.56 -3.73 -2.30
N PRO A 89 11.38 -4.34 -1.41
CA PRO A 89 11.12 -5.67 -0.88
C PRO A 89 9.96 -5.60 0.13
N TYR A 90 8.73 -5.47 -0.36
CA TYR A 90 7.54 -5.17 0.43
C TYR A 90 7.16 -6.25 1.46
N LEU A 91 7.67 -7.47 1.32
CA LEU A 91 7.55 -8.55 2.33
C LEU A 91 8.66 -8.55 3.38
N GLN A 92 9.70 -7.74 3.24
CA GLN A 92 10.71 -7.60 4.28
C GLN A 92 10.04 -7.01 5.53
N GLY A 93 10.23 -7.66 6.69
CA GLY A 93 9.46 -7.37 7.91
C GLY A 93 9.26 -5.87 8.21
N ARG A 94 10.32 -5.07 8.13
CA ARG A 94 10.23 -3.60 8.34
C ARG A 94 9.27 -2.92 7.36
N VAL A 95 9.37 -3.22 6.06
CA VAL A 95 8.50 -2.63 5.03
C VAL A 95 7.09 -3.16 5.21
N TYR A 96 6.94 -4.47 5.38
CA TYR A 96 5.67 -5.15 5.58
C TYR A 96 4.86 -4.53 6.73
N TYR A 97 5.43 -4.46 7.93
CA TYR A 97 4.73 -3.91 9.09
C TYR A 97 4.44 -2.42 8.95
N ASN A 98 5.31 -1.66 8.29
CA ASN A 98 5.04 -0.25 8.04
C ASN A 98 3.92 -0.03 7.01
N ILE A 99 3.79 -0.88 6.00
CA ILE A 99 2.64 -0.87 5.07
C ILE A 99 1.36 -1.20 5.85
N ILE A 100 1.36 -2.29 6.63
CA ILE A 100 0.19 -2.70 7.44
C ILE A 100 -0.26 -1.56 8.35
N ASN A 101 0.64 -1.01 9.17
CA ASN A 101 0.30 0.09 10.08
C ASN A 101 -0.22 1.33 9.33
N THR A 102 0.34 1.63 8.16
CA THR A 102 -0.10 2.78 7.34
C THR A 102 -1.50 2.55 6.77
N LEU A 103 -1.83 1.32 6.35
CA LEU A 103 -3.17 0.95 5.90
C LEU A 103 -4.16 0.96 7.04
N GLU A 104 -3.81 0.39 8.20
CA GLU A 104 -4.67 0.39 9.38
C GLU A 104 -5.04 1.81 9.82
N ASP A 105 -4.06 2.72 9.83
CA ASP A 105 -4.26 4.13 10.15
C ASP A 105 -5.14 4.82 9.10
N GLY A 106 -4.84 4.64 7.82
CA GLY A 106 -5.54 5.31 6.72
C GLY A 106 -6.96 4.79 6.46
N LEU A 107 -7.22 3.52 6.76
CA LEU A 107 -8.55 2.91 6.66
C LEU A 107 -9.37 3.08 7.93
N GLY A 108 -8.74 3.41 9.07
CA GLY A 108 -9.42 3.58 10.35
C GLY A 108 -9.72 2.26 11.07
N VAL A 109 -8.95 1.20 10.79
CA VAL A 109 -9.11 -0.13 11.43
C VAL A 109 -8.06 -0.40 12.52
N LYS A 110 -7.20 0.58 12.82
CA LYS A 110 -6.20 0.47 13.89
C LYS A 110 -6.89 0.33 15.25
N GLY A 111 -6.81 -0.85 15.85
CA GLY A 111 -7.41 -1.15 17.16
C GLY A 111 -8.39 -2.30 17.17
N GLU A 112 -8.82 -2.79 15.99
CA GLU A 112 -9.56 -4.05 15.85
C GLU A 112 -8.59 -5.25 15.95
N LYS A 113 -7.94 -5.39 17.10
CA LYS A 113 -7.25 -6.63 17.45
C LYS A 113 -8.32 -7.66 17.81
N GLN A 114 -8.57 -8.62 16.92
CA GLN A 114 -9.16 -9.91 17.30
C GLN A 114 -8.22 -10.67 18.23
#